data_AF-A0A261AY23-F1
#
_entry.id   AF-A0A261AY23-F1
#
_cell.length_a   1.000
_cell.length_b   1.000
_cell.length_c   1.000
_cell.angle_alpha   90.00
_cell.angle_beta   90.00
_cell.angle_gamma   90.00
#
_symmetry.space_group_name_H-M   'P 1'
#
loop_
_entity.id
_entity.type
_entity.pdbx_description
1 polymer ?
#
loop_
_entity_poly.entity_id
_entity_poly.type
_entity_poly.pdbx_seq_one_letter_code
_entity_poly.pdbx_strand_id
1 'polypeptide(L)'
;MVWRIVKSSLQNIHKAIRMCFWNIDTIIPKHKPFLILKLPLVPFKLVTEFMDSNEIIKLSMCSHRLESFLRISKYKLKKLNVHLSDKRLQYDLTQSNICSSIFFRKGKSEKQLEPVSKMQQLCERYNGEDNTILNIDYFSSNTVLDLFKCISALFSCPSVRWNFYLDQLNTETMMHYLNLLLAEKCTGFSFMRCSLSTPLLTELMDKIPVSKRLEIGSDIPIHFKHPN
;
A
#
# COMPACT_ATOMS: atom_id res chain seq x y z
N MET A 1 30.66 21.46 9.69
CA MET A 1 29.65 20.37 9.63
C MET A 1 28.24 20.91 9.33
N VAL A 2 28.08 21.79 8.33
CA VAL A 2 26.77 22.43 8.01
C VAL A 2 26.43 22.34 6.50
N TRP A 3 27.42 22.05 5.65
CA TRP A 3 27.25 21.99 4.19
C TRP A 3 26.76 20.66 3.63
N ARG A 4 26.68 19.60 4.45
CA ARG A 4 26.25 18.26 4.00
C ARG A 4 24.73 18.03 4.10
N ILE A 5 24.03 18.82 4.92
CA ILE A 5 22.58 18.71 5.16
C ILE A 5 21.78 19.40 4.03
N VAL A 6 22.31 20.47 3.44
CA VAL A 6 21.62 21.24 2.38
C VAL A 6 21.60 20.48 1.04
N LYS A 7 22.56 19.58 0.79
CA LYS A 7 22.63 18.83 -0.47
C LYS A 7 21.62 17.68 -0.54
N SER A 8 21.33 17.00 0.58
CA SER A 8 20.30 15.94 0.59
C SER A 8 18.89 16.53 0.54
N SER A 9 18.64 17.69 1.17
CA SER A 9 17.33 18.35 1.08
C SER A 9 17.02 18.82 -0.35
N LEU A 10 18.00 19.35 -1.08
CA LEU A 10 17.83 19.76 -2.48
C LEU A 10 17.65 18.56 -3.44
N GLN A 11 18.36 17.46 -3.23
CA GLN A 11 18.15 16.23 -4.00
C GLN A 11 16.77 15.61 -3.71
N ASN A 12 16.32 15.65 -2.44
CA ASN A 12 15.00 15.19 -2.03
C ASN A 12 13.89 16.08 -2.59
N ILE A 13 14.11 17.40 -2.65
CA ILE A 13 13.20 18.35 -3.32
C ILE A 13 13.18 18.09 -4.82
N HIS A 14 14.30 17.87 -5.50
CA HIS A 14 14.32 17.53 -6.93
C HIS A 14 13.66 16.19 -7.23
N LYS A 15 13.79 15.18 -6.37
CA LYS A 15 13.13 13.87 -6.53
C LYS A 15 11.62 13.97 -6.25
N ALA A 16 11.21 14.72 -5.22
CA ALA A 16 9.80 15.02 -4.93
C ALA A 16 9.16 15.87 -6.05
N ILE A 17 9.88 16.84 -6.61
CA ILE A 17 9.46 17.59 -7.80
C ILE A 17 9.34 16.64 -8.99
N ARG A 18 10.27 15.70 -9.20
CA ARG A 18 10.13 14.70 -10.27
C ARG A 18 8.90 13.80 -10.09
N MET A 19 8.54 13.44 -8.86
CA MET A 19 7.35 12.61 -8.56
C MET A 19 6.01 13.31 -8.85
N CYS A 20 5.96 14.64 -8.73
CA CYS A 20 4.73 15.41 -8.93
C CYS A 20 4.56 15.96 -10.35
N PHE A 21 5.57 15.87 -11.23
CA PHE A 21 5.58 16.66 -12.48
C PHE A 21 5.89 15.89 -13.79
N TRP A 22 5.99 14.56 -13.80
CA TRP A 22 6.28 13.82 -15.04
C TRP A 22 5.24 12.73 -15.35
N ASN A 23 4.21 13.13 -16.12
CA ASN A 23 3.60 12.32 -17.18
C ASN A 23 2.76 13.21 -18.11
N ILE A 24 3.39 14.23 -18.72
CA ILE A 24 2.78 14.97 -19.84
C ILE A 24 3.82 15.10 -20.94
N ASP A 25 4.12 13.98 -21.59
CA ASP A 25 4.64 14.00 -22.95
C ASP A 25 3.44 14.12 -23.90
N THR A 26 2.97 15.34 -24.08
CA THR A 26 2.22 15.82 -25.27
C THR A 26 1.90 17.30 -25.07
N ILE A 27 2.69 18.16 -25.74
CA ILE A 27 2.33 19.51 -26.22
C ILE A 27 1.38 20.29 -25.29
N ILE A 28 1.89 20.79 -24.15
CA ILE A 28 1.24 21.88 -23.40
C ILE A 28 2.19 23.08 -23.40
N PRO A 29 1.72 24.33 -23.64
CA PRO A 29 2.58 25.50 -23.61
C PRO A 29 3.32 25.58 -22.28
N LYS A 30 4.53 26.15 -22.27
CA LYS A 30 5.40 26.41 -21.10
C LYS A 30 4.70 27.28 -20.04
N HIS A 31 3.66 26.78 -19.39
CA HIS A 31 3.06 27.39 -18.21
C HIS A 31 3.93 27.06 -17.00
N LYS A 32 4.13 28.05 -16.12
CA LYS A 32 4.81 27.82 -14.85
C LYS A 32 4.09 26.69 -14.10
N PRO A 33 4.82 25.74 -13.50
CA PRO A 33 4.21 24.65 -12.76
C PRO A 33 3.29 25.20 -11.67
N PHE A 34 2.05 24.72 -11.63
CA PHE A 34 1.10 25.07 -10.58
C PHE A 34 1.64 24.56 -9.23
N LEU A 35 1.89 25.48 -8.32
CA LEU A 35 2.50 25.17 -7.03
C LEU A 35 1.44 24.70 -6.05
N ILE A 36 0.95 23.47 -6.23
CA ILE A 36 -0.08 22.87 -5.38
C ILE A 36 0.25 22.96 -3.89
N LEU A 37 1.55 22.83 -3.55
CA LEU A 37 2.07 22.91 -2.18
C LEU A 37 1.99 24.32 -1.56
N LYS A 38 1.74 25.35 -2.36
CA LYS A 38 1.55 26.74 -1.91
C LYS A 38 0.08 27.12 -1.77
N LEU A 39 -0.84 26.22 -2.09
CA LEU A 39 -2.26 26.49 -1.95
C LEU A 39 -2.65 26.63 -0.47
N PRO A 40 -3.59 27.53 -0.14
CA PRO A 40 -4.28 27.50 1.14
C PRO A 40 -5.02 26.16 1.33
N LEU A 41 -5.36 25.83 2.59
CA LEU A 41 -5.92 24.52 2.96
C LEU A 41 -7.19 24.14 2.19
N VAL A 42 -8.11 25.09 1.99
CA VAL A 42 -9.40 24.82 1.32
C VAL A 42 -9.20 24.50 -0.18
N PRO A 43 -8.52 25.34 -0.99
CA PRO A 43 -8.16 24.98 -2.35
C PRO A 43 -7.33 23.70 -2.45
N PHE A 44 -6.39 23.47 -1.52
CA PHE A 44 -5.59 22.26 -1.51
C PHE A 44 -6.44 20.99 -1.31
N LYS A 45 -7.41 21.04 -0.37
CA LYS A 45 -8.37 19.95 -0.16
C LYS A 45 -9.18 19.67 -1.43
N LEU A 46 -9.70 20.71 -2.07
CA LEU A 46 -10.50 20.55 -3.29
C LEU A 46 -9.68 19.90 -4.41
N VAL A 47 -8.44 20.36 -4.65
CA VAL A 47 -7.58 19.78 -5.69
C VAL A 47 -7.29 18.31 -5.42
N THR A 48 -6.98 17.97 -4.16
CA THR A 48 -6.66 16.59 -3.77
C THR A 48 -7.88 15.65 -3.82
N GLU A 49 -9.12 16.15 -3.77
CA GLU A 49 -10.32 15.31 -3.96
C GLU A 49 -10.45 14.79 -5.40
N PHE A 50 -9.83 15.46 -6.37
CA PHE A 50 -9.77 15.03 -7.77
C PHE A 50 -8.55 14.18 -8.10
N MET A 51 -7.64 13.98 -7.14
CA MET A 51 -6.44 13.17 -7.34
C MET A 51 -6.75 11.68 -7.26
N ASP A 52 -6.01 10.92 -8.04
CA ASP A 52 -6.00 9.47 -7.92
C ASP A 52 -5.21 8.98 -6.70
N SER A 53 -5.33 7.69 -6.43
CA SER A 53 -4.71 7.11 -5.23
C SER A 53 -3.18 7.12 -5.27
N ASN A 54 -2.55 7.03 -6.45
CA ASN A 54 -1.09 7.13 -6.58
C ASN A 54 -0.62 8.57 -6.34
N GLU A 55 -1.33 9.56 -6.85
CA GLU A 55 -1.06 10.97 -6.60
C GLU A 55 -1.13 11.31 -5.10
N ILE A 56 -2.16 10.82 -4.40
CA ILE A 56 -2.27 10.96 -2.93
C ILE A 56 -1.07 10.32 -2.22
N ILE A 57 -0.64 9.14 -2.66
CA ILE A 57 0.52 8.46 -2.08
C ILE A 57 1.80 9.26 -2.34
N LYS A 58 2.06 9.69 -3.58
CA LYS A 58 3.22 10.50 -3.93
C LYS A 58 3.26 11.80 -3.13
N LEU A 59 2.12 12.49 -2.96
CA LEU A 59 2.04 13.68 -2.12
C LEU A 59 2.35 13.38 -0.65
N SER A 60 1.86 12.27 -0.11
CA SER A 60 2.17 11.87 1.27
C SER A 60 3.67 11.59 1.47
N MET A 61 4.35 11.09 0.45
CA MET A 61 5.80 10.84 0.48
C MET A 61 6.63 12.13 0.42
N CYS A 62 6.06 13.23 -0.06
CA CYS A 62 6.79 14.48 -0.28
C CYS A 62 7.10 15.24 1.02
N SER A 63 6.22 15.21 2.02
CA SER A 63 6.51 15.79 3.34
C SER A 63 5.57 15.30 4.44
N HIS A 64 6.07 15.29 5.68
CA HIS A 64 5.28 14.98 6.87
C HIS A 64 4.03 15.86 7.04
N ARG A 65 4.11 17.16 6.65
CA ARG A 65 2.97 18.08 6.74
C ARG A 65 1.83 17.64 5.82
N LEU A 66 2.17 17.26 4.59
CA LEU A 66 1.19 16.76 3.61
C LEU A 66 0.62 15.42 4.07
N GLU A 67 1.48 14.49 4.50
CA GLU A 67 1.05 13.23 5.08
C GLU A 67 0.02 13.43 6.20
N SER A 68 0.30 14.34 7.14
CA SER A 68 -0.61 14.65 8.25
C SER A 68 -1.96 15.18 7.76
N PHE A 69 -1.94 16.11 6.81
CA PHE A 69 -3.16 16.65 6.21
C PHE A 69 -3.98 15.56 5.50
N LEU A 70 -3.33 14.70 4.72
CA LEU A 70 -3.99 13.65 3.97
C LEU A 70 -4.60 12.59 4.91
N ARG A 71 -3.88 12.23 5.99
CA ARG A 71 -4.38 11.34 7.06
C ARG A 71 -5.63 11.87 7.75
N ILE A 72 -5.73 13.18 7.95
CA ILE A 72 -6.93 13.83 8.52
C ILE A 72 -8.08 13.83 7.50
N SER A 73 -7.77 14.06 6.22
CA SER A 73 -8.77 14.18 5.17
C SER A 73 -9.43 12.85 4.80
N LYS A 74 -8.75 11.71 5.01
CA LYS A 74 -9.30 10.35 4.85
C LYS A 74 -9.98 10.13 3.49
N TYR A 75 -9.21 10.21 2.41
CA TYR A 75 -9.72 10.11 1.04
C TYR A 75 -10.48 8.80 0.81
N LYS A 76 -11.59 8.88 0.08
CA LYS A 76 -12.51 7.77 -0.06
C LYS A 76 -11.97 6.73 -1.04
N LEU A 77 -11.82 5.51 -0.57
CA LEU A 77 -11.61 4.33 -1.41
C LEU A 77 -12.85 3.45 -1.35
N LYS A 78 -13.22 2.87 -2.50
CA LYS A 78 -14.26 1.83 -2.56
C LYS A 78 -13.73 0.52 -2.00
N LYS A 79 -12.50 0.16 -2.36
CA LYS A 79 -11.86 -1.12 -2.01
C LYS A 79 -10.36 -0.94 -1.88
N LEU A 80 -9.79 -1.62 -0.90
CA LEU A 80 -8.35 -1.80 -0.73
C LEU A 80 -8.07 -3.30 -0.69
N ASN A 81 -7.38 -3.82 -1.70
CA ASN A 81 -6.87 -5.18 -1.66
C ASN A 81 -5.37 -5.15 -1.39
N VAL A 82 -4.94 -5.91 -0.39
CA VAL A 82 -3.52 -6.10 -0.10
C VAL A 82 -3.15 -7.50 -0.52
N HIS A 83 -2.16 -7.61 -1.38
CA HIS A 83 -1.68 -8.84 -1.98
C HIS A 83 -0.31 -9.13 -1.39
N LEU A 84 -0.21 -10.22 -0.64
CA LEU A 84 1.02 -10.60 0.04
C LEU A 84 1.60 -11.86 -0.58
N SER A 85 2.90 -11.83 -0.89
CA SER A 85 3.69 -13.02 -1.20
C SER A 85 5.15 -12.88 -0.75
N ASP A 86 5.93 -13.96 -0.81
CA ASP A 86 7.34 -13.94 -0.39
C ASP A 86 8.20 -12.96 -1.19
N LYS A 87 7.77 -12.59 -2.40
CA LYS A 87 8.53 -11.73 -3.32
C LYS A 87 7.97 -10.32 -3.43
N ARG A 88 6.70 -10.12 -3.10
CA ARG A 88 5.99 -8.86 -3.36
C ARG A 88 4.93 -8.55 -2.31
N LEU A 89 4.78 -7.25 -2.07
CA LEU A 89 3.64 -6.69 -1.36
C LEU A 89 2.99 -5.68 -2.30
N GLN A 90 1.72 -5.88 -2.61
CA GLN A 90 0.98 -5.05 -3.55
C GLN A 90 -0.29 -4.51 -2.89
N TYR A 91 -0.60 -3.25 -3.15
CA TYR A 91 -1.82 -2.58 -2.68
C TYR A 91 -2.62 -2.13 -3.88
N ASP A 92 -3.80 -2.71 -4.10
CA ASP A 92 -4.74 -2.26 -5.12
C ASP A 92 -5.77 -1.33 -4.48
N LEU A 93 -5.74 -0.08 -4.91
CA LEU A 93 -6.52 1.05 -4.41
C LEU A 93 -7.58 1.36 -5.44
N THR A 94 -8.83 0.97 -5.16
CA THR A 94 -9.96 1.24 -6.04
C THR A 94 -10.68 2.52 -5.61
N GLN A 95 -10.61 3.54 -6.44
CA GLN A 95 -11.32 4.82 -6.29
C GLN A 95 -12.36 4.94 -7.40
N SER A 96 -13.64 4.93 -7.04
CA SER A 96 -14.76 4.88 -8.00
C SER A 96 -14.63 3.67 -8.95
N ASN A 97 -14.25 3.89 -10.21
CA ASN A 97 -14.05 2.86 -11.24
C ASN A 97 -12.59 2.72 -11.67
N ILE A 98 -11.67 3.49 -11.07
CA ILE A 98 -10.25 3.47 -11.39
C ILE A 98 -9.53 2.67 -10.30
N CYS A 99 -8.62 1.79 -10.72
CA CYS A 99 -7.77 1.02 -9.82
C CYS A 99 -6.31 1.40 -10.05
N SER A 100 -5.68 1.92 -9.01
CA SER A 100 -4.24 2.16 -8.99
C SER A 100 -3.59 1.18 -8.03
N SER A 101 -2.35 0.79 -8.32
CA SER A 101 -1.64 -0.20 -7.55
C SER A 101 -0.31 0.34 -7.05
N ILE A 102 0.03 0.06 -5.80
CA ILE A 102 1.38 0.26 -5.28
C ILE A 102 2.06 -1.09 -5.23
N PHE A 103 3.22 -1.21 -5.87
CA PHE A 103 4.04 -2.40 -5.85
C PHE A 103 5.31 -2.18 -5.05
N PHE A 104 5.43 -2.95 -3.96
CA PHE A 104 6.65 -3.05 -3.17
C PHE A 104 7.41 -4.31 -3.57
N ARG A 105 8.66 -4.13 -3.98
CA ARG A 105 9.58 -5.24 -4.29
C ARG A 105 10.43 -5.59 -3.08
N LYS A 106 10.58 -6.89 -2.78
CA LYS A 106 11.46 -7.34 -1.70
C LYS A 106 12.91 -7.02 -2.05
N GLY A 107 13.65 -6.46 -1.10
CA GLY A 107 15.07 -6.14 -1.28
C GLY A 107 15.94 -7.39 -1.41
N LYS A 108 17.02 -7.33 -2.21
CA LYS A 108 18.01 -8.43 -2.33
C LYS A 108 18.87 -8.61 -1.07
N SER A 109 19.00 -7.60 -0.22
CA SER A 109 19.72 -7.67 1.05
C SER A 109 18.80 -7.32 2.21
N GLU A 110 18.78 -8.15 3.25
CA GLU A 110 18.21 -7.84 4.57
C GLU A 110 19.06 -6.82 5.33
N LYS A 111 19.45 -5.71 4.68
CA LYS A 111 19.80 -4.53 5.47
C LYS A 111 18.56 -4.24 6.29
N GLN A 112 18.69 -4.25 7.62
CA GLN A 112 17.60 -3.95 8.54
C GLN A 112 17.00 -2.61 8.12
N LEU A 113 15.87 -2.68 7.42
CA LEU A 113 15.15 -1.49 7.04
C LEU A 113 14.43 -1.04 8.30
N GLU A 114 14.69 0.20 8.69
CA GLU A 114 13.98 0.84 9.77
C GLU A 114 12.46 0.71 9.55
N PRO A 115 11.68 0.47 10.63
CA PRO A 115 10.23 0.52 10.61
C PRO A 115 9.71 1.75 9.84
N VAL A 116 8.66 1.54 9.04
CA VAL A 116 8.05 2.63 8.26
C VAL A 116 6.97 3.29 9.10
N SER A 117 7.33 4.37 9.79
CA SER A 117 6.39 5.17 10.57
C SER A 117 5.81 6.36 9.79
N LYS A 118 6.48 6.78 8.71
CA LYS A 118 6.13 7.94 7.90
C LYS A 118 6.26 7.62 6.42
N MET A 119 5.30 8.09 5.62
CA MET A 119 5.31 7.93 4.16
C MET A 119 6.56 8.56 3.52
N GLN A 120 7.09 9.63 4.12
CA GLN A 120 8.30 10.29 3.63
C GLN A 120 9.53 9.36 3.57
N GLN A 121 9.61 8.32 4.41
CA GLN A 121 10.71 7.33 4.38
C GLN A 121 10.72 6.51 3.08
N LEU A 122 9.61 6.49 2.34
CA LEU A 122 9.49 5.80 1.05
C LEU A 122 9.94 6.68 -0.13
N CYS A 123 10.11 7.99 0.05
CA CYS A 123 10.46 8.91 -1.05
C CYS A 123 11.79 8.54 -1.73
N GLU A 124 12.78 8.13 -0.94
CA GLU A 124 14.08 7.70 -1.48
C GLU A 124 13.97 6.36 -2.22
N ARG A 125 12.95 5.56 -1.91
CA ARG A 125 12.69 4.24 -2.47
C ARG A 125 11.80 4.24 -3.72
N TYR A 126 11.27 5.40 -4.11
CA TYR A 126 10.51 5.55 -5.36
C TYR A 126 11.37 5.14 -6.56
N ASN A 127 10.87 4.19 -7.35
CA ASN A 127 11.54 3.60 -8.51
C ASN A 127 10.86 3.97 -9.84
N GLY A 128 9.63 4.45 -9.82
CA GLY A 128 8.92 4.89 -11.02
C GLY A 128 7.44 4.58 -10.95
N GLU A 129 6.72 5.00 -11.97
CA GLU A 129 5.31 4.72 -12.16
C GLU A 129 5.09 4.32 -13.61
N ASP A 130 4.41 3.20 -13.83
CA ASP A 130 4.05 2.70 -15.15
C ASP A 130 2.53 2.49 -15.19
N ASN A 131 1.85 3.21 -16.07
CA ASN A 131 0.39 3.29 -16.09
C ASN A 131 -0.19 3.65 -14.72
N THR A 132 -0.94 2.75 -14.08
CA THR A 132 -1.53 2.94 -12.76
C THR A 132 -0.72 2.26 -11.64
N ILE A 133 0.49 1.78 -11.95
CA ILE A 133 1.35 1.01 -11.05
C ILE A 133 2.51 1.87 -10.53
N LEU A 134 2.42 2.26 -9.26
CA LEU A 134 3.48 2.94 -8.51
C LEU A 134 4.49 1.92 -7.96
N ASN A 135 5.74 1.96 -8.45
CA ASN A 135 6.81 1.06 -8.01
C ASN A 135 7.64 1.72 -6.90
N ILE A 136 7.68 1.07 -5.73
CA ILE A 136 8.51 1.46 -4.59
C ILE A 136 9.42 0.28 -4.27
N ASP A 137 10.71 0.54 -4.27
CA ASP A 137 11.68 -0.50 -3.95
C ASP A 137 11.76 -0.76 -2.45
N TYR A 138 12.23 -1.97 -2.10
CA TYR A 138 12.67 -2.34 -0.75
C TYR A 138 11.58 -2.28 0.33
N PHE A 139 10.99 -3.45 0.61
CA PHE A 139 10.37 -3.75 1.90
C PHE A 139 11.03 -4.97 2.55
N SER A 140 10.98 -5.05 3.88
CA SER A 140 11.31 -6.26 4.63
C SER A 140 10.02 -6.87 5.17
N SER A 141 10.05 -8.17 5.47
CA SER A 141 8.90 -8.87 6.07
C SER A 141 8.36 -8.15 7.31
N ASN A 142 9.27 -7.61 8.13
CA ASN A 142 8.92 -6.92 9.37
C ASN A 142 8.22 -5.57 9.15
N THR A 143 8.28 -5.00 7.93
CA THR A 143 7.66 -3.70 7.60
C THR A 143 6.26 -3.81 6.99
N VAL A 144 5.76 -5.03 6.71
CA VAL A 144 4.48 -5.22 6.01
C VAL A 144 3.33 -4.55 6.77
N LEU A 145 3.25 -4.75 8.08
CA LEU A 145 2.19 -4.19 8.92
C LEU A 145 2.31 -2.66 9.06
N ASP A 146 3.53 -2.15 9.19
CA ASP A 146 3.81 -0.72 9.28
C ASP A 146 3.43 0.02 7.99
N LEU A 147 3.76 -0.57 6.84
CA LEU A 147 3.35 -0.07 5.52
C LEU A 147 1.83 -0.06 5.41
N PHE A 148 1.16 -1.13 5.82
CA PHE A 148 -0.29 -1.20 5.80
C PHE A 148 -0.91 -0.10 6.66
N LYS A 149 -0.39 0.12 7.87
CA LYS A 149 -0.86 1.19 8.77
C LYS A 149 -0.65 2.57 8.17
N CYS A 150 0.52 2.84 7.58
CA CYS A 150 0.80 4.13 6.95
C CYS A 150 -0.11 4.41 5.75
N ILE A 151 -0.27 3.43 4.85
CA ILE A 151 -1.09 3.57 3.64
C ILE A 151 -2.58 3.67 4.01
N SER A 152 -3.09 2.74 4.82
CA SER A 152 -4.50 2.72 5.21
C SER A 152 -4.90 3.97 6.01
N ALA A 153 -3.96 4.60 6.73
CA ALA A 153 -4.22 5.84 7.45
C ALA A 153 -4.56 7.03 6.53
N LEU A 154 -4.18 7.01 5.25
CA LEU A 154 -4.50 8.07 4.29
C LEU A 154 -5.96 8.02 3.80
N PHE A 155 -6.61 6.86 3.93
CA PHE A 155 -7.88 6.60 3.27
C PHE A 155 -8.99 6.25 4.26
N SER A 156 -10.22 6.59 3.88
CA SER A 156 -11.44 5.98 4.41
C SER A 156 -11.85 4.88 3.45
N CYS A 157 -11.77 3.62 3.89
CA CYS A 157 -12.11 2.47 3.07
C CYS A 157 -13.08 1.55 3.80
N PRO A 158 -14.28 1.27 3.26
CA PRO A 158 -15.24 0.36 3.87
C PRO A 158 -14.89 -1.10 3.60
N SER A 159 -14.07 -1.41 2.60
CA SER A 159 -13.73 -2.78 2.19
C SER A 159 -12.22 -2.97 2.07
N VAL A 160 -11.60 -3.50 3.12
CA VAL A 160 -10.17 -3.83 3.16
C VAL A 160 -10.00 -5.34 3.18
N ARG A 161 -9.33 -5.91 2.18
CA ARG A 161 -9.15 -7.36 2.03
C ARG A 161 -7.69 -7.71 1.89
N TRP A 162 -7.30 -8.83 2.50
CA TRP A 162 -5.97 -9.42 2.35
C TRP A 162 -6.02 -10.68 1.51
N ASN A 163 -5.15 -10.79 0.52
CA ASN A 163 -5.04 -11.93 -0.38
C ASN A 163 -3.68 -12.60 -0.18
N PHE A 164 -3.71 -13.87 0.21
CA PHE A 164 -2.55 -14.72 0.37
C PHE A 164 -2.42 -15.66 -0.83
N TYR A 165 -1.23 -15.72 -1.40
CA TYR A 165 -0.89 -16.60 -2.52
C TYR A 165 -0.10 -17.80 -2.01
N LEU A 166 -0.74 -18.97 -1.92
CA LEU A 166 -0.17 -20.16 -1.27
C LEU A 166 0.95 -20.81 -2.10
N ASP A 167 1.01 -20.54 -3.41
CA ASP A 167 2.12 -20.93 -4.29
C ASP A 167 3.41 -20.14 -4.01
N GLN A 168 3.33 -19.06 -3.22
CA GLN A 168 4.41 -18.10 -3.01
C GLN A 168 4.61 -17.73 -1.54
N LEU A 169 3.93 -18.40 -0.61
CA LEU A 169 4.07 -18.21 0.82
C LEU A 169 4.07 -19.58 1.47
N ASN A 170 5.09 -19.89 2.26
CA ASN A 170 5.02 -21.06 3.12
C ASN A 170 3.93 -20.86 4.20
N THR A 171 3.39 -21.98 4.69
CA THR A 171 2.29 -21.99 5.65
C THR A 171 2.62 -21.22 6.92
N GLU A 172 3.82 -21.40 7.48
CA GLU A 172 4.24 -20.72 8.72
C GLU A 172 4.23 -19.20 8.58
N THR A 173 4.79 -18.68 7.48
CA THR A 173 4.86 -17.24 7.19
C THR A 173 3.47 -16.67 6.93
N MET A 174 2.63 -17.38 6.18
CA MET A 174 1.24 -17.00 5.96
C MET A 174 0.48 -16.90 7.29
N MET A 175 0.59 -17.92 8.14
CA MET A 175 -0.08 -17.95 9.45
C MET A 175 0.43 -16.85 10.38
N HIS A 176 1.73 -16.56 10.36
CA HIS A 176 2.32 -15.44 11.10
C HIS A 176 1.63 -14.11 10.73
N TYR A 177 1.56 -13.78 9.44
CA TYR A 177 0.89 -12.55 9.00
C TYR A 177 -0.62 -12.58 9.28
N LEU A 178 -1.29 -13.71 9.06
CA LEU A 178 -2.70 -13.85 9.39
C LEU A 178 -2.95 -13.47 10.85
N ASN A 179 -2.19 -14.05 11.79
CA ASN A 179 -2.34 -13.77 13.22
C ASN A 179 -2.15 -12.28 13.54
N LEU A 180 -1.19 -11.60 12.92
CA LEU A 180 -1.01 -10.15 13.08
C LEU A 180 -2.21 -9.36 12.55
N LEU A 181 -2.75 -9.76 11.40
CA LEU A 181 -3.83 -9.05 10.69
C LEU A 181 -5.22 -9.32 11.27
N LEU A 182 -5.38 -10.37 12.08
CA LEU A 182 -6.63 -10.64 12.78
C LEU A 182 -7.00 -9.51 13.75
N ALA A 183 -6.01 -8.86 14.37
CA ALA A 183 -6.21 -7.70 15.25
C ALA A 183 -6.50 -6.39 14.48
N GLU A 184 -6.20 -6.34 13.18
CA GLU A 184 -6.32 -5.14 12.38
C GLU A 184 -7.72 -4.97 11.77
N LYS A 185 -8.05 -3.72 11.43
CA LYS A 185 -9.30 -3.36 10.75
C LYS A 185 -9.26 -3.84 9.30
N CYS A 186 -9.74 -5.05 9.08
CA CYS A 186 -9.97 -5.63 7.76
C CYS A 186 -11.36 -6.27 7.67
N THR A 187 -11.88 -6.32 6.46
CA THR A 187 -13.20 -6.89 6.14
C THR A 187 -13.13 -8.36 5.74
N GLY A 188 -11.96 -8.87 5.38
CA GLY A 188 -11.84 -10.26 5.01
C GLY A 188 -10.47 -10.68 4.50
N PHE A 189 -10.37 -11.99 4.31
CA PHE A 189 -9.18 -12.70 3.85
C PHE A 189 -9.53 -13.59 2.68
N SER A 190 -8.55 -13.74 1.78
CA SER A 190 -8.66 -14.58 0.61
C SER A 190 -7.40 -15.44 0.49
N PHE A 191 -7.60 -16.73 0.27
CA PHE A 191 -6.51 -17.70 0.09
C PHE A 191 -6.61 -18.25 -1.33
N MET A 192 -5.56 -18.02 -2.11
CA MET A 192 -5.58 -18.18 -3.55
C MET A 192 -4.45 -19.11 -3.99
N ARG A 193 -4.73 -19.91 -5.02
CA ARG A 193 -3.81 -20.86 -5.67
C ARG A 193 -3.42 -22.04 -4.78
N CYS A 194 -3.00 -23.14 -5.40
CA CYS A 194 -2.69 -24.41 -4.76
C CYS A 194 -3.88 -25.04 -4.01
N SER A 195 -3.63 -26.19 -3.39
CA SER A 195 -4.59 -26.92 -2.56
C SER A 195 -4.37 -26.62 -1.08
N LEU A 196 -5.45 -26.46 -0.32
CA LEU A 196 -5.43 -26.43 1.13
C LEU A 196 -5.57 -27.84 1.68
N SER A 197 -4.73 -28.20 2.66
CA SER A 197 -4.93 -29.43 3.41
C SER A 197 -6.11 -29.27 4.39
N THR A 198 -6.76 -30.38 4.75
CA THR A 198 -7.84 -30.37 5.76
C THR A 198 -7.40 -29.68 7.06
N PRO A 199 -6.23 -29.99 7.66
CA PRO A 199 -5.80 -29.32 8.89
C PRO A 199 -5.66 -27.81 8.74
N LEU A 200 -5.06 -27.34 7.65
CA LEU A 200 -4.86 -25.91 7.42
C LEU A 200 -6.19 -25.19 7.20
N LEU A 201 -7.12 -25.79 6.44
CA LEU A 201 -8.43 -25.21 6.20
C LEU A 201 -9.26 -25.14 7.49
N THR A 202 -9.23 -26.18 8.33
CA THR A 202 -9.83 -26.14 9.68
C THR A 202 -9.23 -24.99 10.50
N GLU A 203 -7.90 -24.89 10.55
CA GLU A 203 -7.23 -23.84 11.33
C GLU A 203 -7.60 -22.42 10.86
N LEU A 204 -7.71 -22.21 9.55
CA LEU A 204 -8.16 -20.93 8.99
C LEU A 204 -9.60 -20.58 9.42
N MET A 205 -10.50 -21.56 9.38
CA MET A 205 -11.91 -21.37 9.75
C MET A 205 -12.11 -21.16 11.25
N ASP A 206 -11.30 -21.81 12.09
CA ASP A 206 -11.33 -21.63 13.54
C ASP A 206 -10.79 -20.26 13.96
N LYS A 207 -9.75 -19.76 13.28
CA LYS A 207 -9.09 -18.49 13.63
C LYS A 207 -9.78 -17.26 13.08
N ILE A 208 -10.34 -17.32 11.87
CA ILE A 208 -10.92 -16.15 11.21
C ILE A 208 -12.32 -15.91 11.77
N PRO A 209 -12.58 -14.75 12.41
CA PRO A 209 -13.91 -14.45 12.93
C PRO A 209 -14.96 -14.49 11.83
N VAL A 210 -16.13 -15.05 12.13
CA VAL A 210 -17.29 -15.14 11.21
C VAL A 210 -17.75 -13.76 10.69
N SER A 211 -17.43 -12.69 11.41
CA SER A 211 -17.69 -11.30 10.99
C SER A 211 -16.79 -10.82 9.84
N LYS A 212 -15.69 -11.53 9.56
CA LYS A 212 -14.77 -11.25 8.46
C LYS A 212 -15.05 -12.23 7.32
N ARG A 213 -15.11 -11.72 6.09
CA ARG A 213 -15.32 -12.56 4.91
C ARG A 213 -14.11 -13.46 4.68
N LEU A 214 -14.33 -14.76 4.60
CA LEU A 214 -13.36 -15.75 4.14
C LEU A 214 -13.68 -16.13 2.70
N GLU A 215 -12.66 -16.14 1.83
CA GLU A 215 -12.80 -16.55 0.44
C GLU A 215 -11.67 -17.52 0.09
N ILE A 216 -12.04 -18.71 -0.38
CA ILE A 216 -11.10 -19.75 -0.78
C ILE A 216 -11.18 -19.87 -2.30
N GLY A 217 -10.14 -19.38 -2.98
CA GLY A 217 -9.91 -19.60 -4.41
C GLY A 217 -8.86 -20.70 -4.68
N SER A 218 -8.51 -21.46 -3.64
CA SER A 218 -7.63 -22.62 -3.65
C SER A 218 -8.46 -23.90 -3.70
N ASP A 219 -7.86 -25.02 -4.15
CA ASP A 219 -8.55 -26.31 -4.13
C ASP A 219 -8.78 -26.75 -2.68
N ILE A 220 -9.97 -27.26 -2.39
CA ILE A 220 -10.35 -27.78 -1.07
C ILE A 220 -10.51 -29.32 -1.10
N PRO A 221 -10.25 -30.03 0.01
CA PRO A 221 -10.47 -31.46 0.07
C PRO A 221 -11.97 -31.79 -0.10
N ILE A 222 -12.30 -32.75 -0.96
CA ILE A 222 -13.69 -33.12 -1.32
C ILE A 222 -14.52 -33.53 -0.09
N HIS A 223 -13.88 -34.09 0.92
CA HIS A 223 -14.53 -34.58 2.15
C HIS A 223 -14.46 -33.58 3.31
N PHE A 224 -14.01 -32.34 3.06
CA PHE A 224 -13.91 -31.34 4.10
C PHE A 224 -15.30 -30.94 4.60
N LYS A 225 -15.46 -30.93 5.92
CA LYS A 225 -16.66 -30.43 6.61
C LYS A 225 -16.20 -29.63 7.81
N HIS A 226 -16.81 -28.47 8.02
CA HIS A 226 -16.55 -27.60 9.14
C HIS A 226 -17.88 -27.13 9.74
N PRO A 227 -18.00 -27.05 11.08
CA PRO A 227 -19.26 -26.68 11.74
C PRO A 227 -19.60 -25.18 11.62
N ASN A 228 -18.60 -24.31 11.44
CA ASN A 228 -18.76 -22.86 11.18
C ASN A 228 -19.06 -22.55 9.71
#